data_AF-A0A957R0J4-F1
#
_entry.id   AF-A0A957R0J4-F1
#
_cell.length_a   1.000
_cell.length_b   1.000
_cell.length_c   1.000
_cell.angle_alpha   90.00
_cell.angle_beta   90.00
_cell.angle_gamma   90.00
#
_symmetry.space_group_name_H-M   'P 1'
#
loop_
_entity.id
_entity.type
_entity.pdbx_description
1 polymer ?
#
loop_
_entity_poly.entity_id
_entity_poly.type
_entity_poly.pdbx_seq_one_letter_code
_entity_poly.pdbx_strand_id
1 'polypeptide(L)'
;MVRTKTGSRAFWLLIGVVLGMVIAVLAYEAGLRDPLWQRYDAWRWQRQTEAGLAQTPAPGAIPLTRTDLFYPEASTAGFAHDQALFADLDMGALTATRQANLTAEWQLAARDPAAFRDAIEPQRERLHEYLGPLPDGPVTITERHPIPLPVSFCPNGPVEAEQLAINSRWPGVALTAYLVQPAGADNGRAVVALHGHGSSPERLLGLEAEDYGRLLALRLACAGYAVIVPAVTSDGAANSAISARLTLEGATLYGLMVSQVLSSIDVLQAEFPDRPVGLYGVSNGGLLAL
;
A
#
# COMPACT_ATOMS: atom_id res chain seq x y z
N MET A 1 -2.60 52.67 23.07
CA MET A 1 -3.79 52.25 22.30
C MET A 1 -3.34 51.92 20.88
N VAL A 2 -2.92 50.67 20.61
CA VAL A 2 -2.39 50.24 19.31
C VAL A 2 -3.36 49.19 18.75
N ARG A 3 -4.03 49.54 17.64
CA ARG A 3 -5.00 48.67 16.95
C ARG A 3 -4.25 47.91 15.85
N THR A 4 -3.99 46.62 16.05
CA THR A 4 -3.37 45.76 15.02
C THR A 4 -4.43 45.34 14.00
N LYS A 5 -4.21 45.73 12.73
CA LYS A 5 -5.15 45.60 11.60
C LYS A 5 -4.97 44.30 10.79
N THR A 6 -4.27 43.31 11.31
CA THR A 6 -3.79 42.14 10.53
C THR A 6 -4.68 40.90 10.61
N GLY A 7 -5.72 40.88 11.44
CA GLY A 7 -6.57 39.68 11.63
C GLY A 7 -7.57 39.38 10.51
N SER A 8 -7.98 40.36 9.69
CA SER A 8 -9.10 40.13 8.77
C SER A 8 -8.69 39.38 7.50
N ARG A 9 -7.50 39.62 6.95
CA ARG A 9 -7.09 39.01 5.68
C ARG A 9 -6.88 37.50 5.75
N ALA A 10 -6.23 37.00 6.81
CA ALA A 10 -6.02 35.56 6.99
C ALA A 10 -7.35 34.82 7.22
N PHE A 11 -8.28 35.44 7.96
CA PHE A 11 -9.60 34.89 8.21
C PHE A 11 -10.44 34.78 6.92
N TRP A 12 -10.44 35.83 6.09
CA TRP A 12 -11.14 35.80 4.80
C TRP A 12 -10.50 34.83 3.79
N LEU A 13 -9.18 34.63 3.85
CA LEU A 13 -8.48 33.63 3.02
C LEU A 13 -8.87 32.20 3.40
N LEU A 14 -8.95 31.91 4.70
CA LEU A 14 -9.36 30.60 5.21
C LEU A 14 -10.81 30.29 4.82
N ILE A 15 -11.72 31.26 4.97
CA ILE A 15 -13.12 31.12 4.55
C ILE A 15 -13.21 30.88 3.03
N GLY A 16 -12.42 31.60 2.23
CA GLY A 16 -12.40 31.40 0.77
C GLY A 16 -11.96 29.98 0.37
N VAL A 17 -10.95 29.42 1.05
CA VAL A 17 -10.47 28.06 0.79
C VAL A 17 -11.51 27.01 1.19
N VAL A 18 -12.11 27.14 2.37
CA VAL A 18 -13.13 26.19 2.86
C VAL A 18 -14.39 26.26 1.99
N LEU A 19 -14.85 27.45 1.63
CA LEU A 19 -16.02 27.59 0.75
C LEU A 19 -15.74 27.04 -0.66
N GLY A 20 -14.54 27.25 -1.18
CA GLY A 20 -14.09 26.67 -2.46
C GLY A 20 -14.07 25.14 -2.43
N MET A 21 -13.61 24.53 -1.33
CA MET A 21 -13.64 23.08 -1.16
C MET A 21 -15.05 22.52 -1.05
N VAL A 22 -15.94 23.17 -0.29
CA VAL A 22 -17.35 22.72 -0.15
C VAL A 22 -18.07 22.82 -1.50
N ILE A 23 -17.86 23.90 -2.26
CA ILE A 23 -18.43 24.05 -3.61
C ILE A 23 -17.89 22.98 -4.57
N ALA A 24 -16.58 22.65 -4.49
CA ALA A 24 -15.98 21.62 -5.33
C ALA A 24 -16.52 20.21 -5.01
N VAL A 25 -16.75 19.89 -3.74
CA VAL A 25 -17.35 18.61 -3.32
C VAL A 25 -18.81 18.51 -3.77
N LEU A 26 -19.60 19.57 -3.58
CA LEU A 26 -21.00 19.59 -4.02
C LEU A 26 -21.14 19.55 -5.55
N ALA A 27 -20.23 20.18 -6.29
CA ALA A 27 -20.20 20.10 -7.75
C ALA A 27 -19.79 18.70 -8.26
N TYR A 28 -18.88 18.03 -7.54
CA TYR A 28 -18.49 16.65 -7.81
C TYR A 28 -19.65 15.68 -7.61
N GLU A 29 -20.37 15.78 -6.49
CA GLU A 29 -21.57 14.96 -6.23
C GLU A 29 -22.71 15.24 -7.22
N ALA A 30 -22.80 16.46 -7.75
CA ALA A 30 -23.79 16.85 -8.75
C ALA A 30 -23.42 16.47 -10.20
N GLY A 31 -22.27 15.82 -10.43
CA GLY A 31 -21.82 15.42 -11.77
C GLY A 31 -21.45 16.59 -12.69
N LEU A 32 -21.28 17.79 -12.15
CA LEU A 32 -20.88 18.99 -12.89
C LEU A 32 -19.35 19.02 -13.00
N ARG A 33 -18.82 18.45 -14.08
CA ARG A 33 -17.38 18.54 -14.40
C ARG A 33 -17.02 19.98 -14.80
N ASP A 34 -16.43 20.72 -13.87
CA ASP A 34 -16.03 22.13 -14.06
C ASP A 34 -14.63 22.26 -14.72
N PRO A 35 -14.40 23.22 -15.64
CA PRO A 35 -13.06 23.63 -16.12
C PRO A 35 -12.04 24.01 -15.03
N LEU A 36 -12.45 24.15 -13.77
CA LEU A 36 -11.55 24.32 -12.62
C LEU A 36 -10.60 23.13 -12.37
N TRP A 37 -11.01 21.89 -12.66
CA TRP A 37 -10.15 20.72 -12.50
C TRP A 37 -8.99 20.69 -13.50
N GLN A 38 -9.26 21.04 -14.76
CA GLN A 38 -8.21 21.18 -15.77
C GLN A 38 -7.22 22.30 -15.41
N ARG A 39 -7.70 23.37 -14.76
CA ARG A 39 -6.85 24.44 -14.24
C ARG A 39 -6.02 24.01 -13.03
N TYR A 40 -6.56 23.14 -12.17
CA TYR A 40 -5.82 22.57 -11.04
C TYR A 40 -4.70 21.63 -11.52
N ASP A 41 -4.97 20.76 -12.49
CA ASP A 41 -3.95 19.86 -13.05
C ASP A 41 -2.86 20.63 -13.80
N ALA A 42 -3.24 21.65 -14.58
CA ALA A 42 -2.28 22.54 -15.24
C ALA A 42 -1.41 23.29 -14.22
N TRP A 43 -2.01 23.79 -13.13
CA TRP A 43 -1.29 24.46 -12.04
C TRP A 43 -0.34 23.50 -11.30
N ARG A 44 -0.78 22.27 -11.03
CA ARG A 44 0.01 21.22 -10.36
C ARG A 44 1.22 20.83 -11.22
N TRP A 45 1.01 20.62 -12.52
CA TRP A 45 2.07 20.28 -13.46
C TRP A 45 3.11 21.41 -13.60
N GLN A 46 2.64 22.66 -13.68
CA GLN A 46 3.51 23.83 -13.71
C GLN A 46 4.39 23.93 -12.46
N ARG A 47 3.82 23.67 -11.27
CA ARG A 47 4.57 23.67 -10.00
C ARG A 47 5.61 22.57 -9.90
N GLN A 48 5.31 21.37 -10.40
CA GLN A 48 6.28 20.26 -10.40
C GLN A 48 7.45 20.50 -11.37
N THR A 49 7.18 21.18 -12.49
CA THR A 49 8.19 21.59 -13.46
C THR A 49 9.08 22.71 -12.90
N GLU A 50 8.48 23.72 -12.27
CA GLU A 50 9.19 24.83 -11.61
C GLU A 50 10.05 24.35 -10.43
N ALA A 51 9.66 23.25 -9.76
CA ALA A 51 10.41 22.65 -8.65
C ALA A 51 11.58 21.76 -9.10
N GLY A 52 11.80 21.56 -10.42
CA GLY A 52 12.88 20.69 -10.93
C GLY A 52 12.67 19.20 -10.62
N LEU A 53 11.46 18.79 -10.26
CA LEU A 53 11.13 17.41 -9.87
C LEU A 53 10.74 16.52 -11.05
N ALA A 54 10.67 17.07 -12.26
CA ALA A 54 10.42 16.31 -13.49
C ALA A 54 11.75 15.85 -14.11
N GLN A 55 12.07 14.55 -14.01
CA GLN A 55 13.19 13.94 -14.72
C GLN A 55 12.71 13.24 -16.00
N THR A 56 13.43 13.43 -17.11
CA THR A 56 13.25 12.64 -18.32
C THR A 56 13.88 11.26 -18.11
N PRO A 57 13.14 10.14 -18.22
CA PRO A 57 13.70 8.81 -17.99
C PRO A 57 14.71 8.42 -19.08
N ALA A 58 15.69 7.59 -18.70
CA ALA A 58 16.65 6.99 -19.61
C ALA A 58 15.93 6.09 -20.65
N PRO A 59 16.38 6.08 -21.91
CA PRO A 59 15.76 5.25 -22.94
C PRO A 59 15.92 3.76 -22.61
N GLY A 60 14.80 3.06 -22.39
CA GLY A 60 14.74 1.60 -22.22
C GLY A 60 14.29 1.09 -20.85
N ALA A 61 14.16 1.95 -19.83
CA ALA A 61 13.52 1.57 -18.58
C ALA A 61 11.99 1.78 -18.69
N ILE A 62 11.20 0.77 -18.30
CA ILE A 62 9.76 0.95 -18.04
C ILE A 62 9.62 1.18 -16.52
N PRO A 63 9.60 2.44 -16.05
CA PRO A 63 9.24 2.72 -14.68
C PRO A 63 7.77 2.35 -14.48
N LEU A 64 7.50 1.36 -13.63
CA LEU A 64 6.14 0.98 -13.20
C LEU A 64 5.44 2.08 -12.38
N THR A 65 6.09 3.22 -12.17
CA THR A 65 5.60 4.39 -11.44
C THR A 65 4.97 5.46 -12.34
N ARG A 66 4.95 5.30 -13.67
CA ARG A 66 4.39 6.32 -14.57
C ARG A 66 2.86 6.16 -14.70
N THR A 67 2.13 6.88 -13.85
CA THR A 67 0.66 6.99 -13.80
C THR A 67 0.01 7.57 -15.07
N ASP A 68 0.77 8.11 -16.02
CA ASP A 68 0.19 9.02 -17.03
C ASP A 68 -0.20 8.33 -18.35
N LEU A 69 0.09 7.02 -18.52
CA LEU A 69 -0.01 6.36 -19.83
C LEU A 69 -1.26 5.48 -20.03
N PHE A 70 -2.15 5.31 -19.04
CA PHE A 70 -3.20 4.29 -19.10
C PHE A 70 -4.58 4.73 -18.54
N TYR A 71 -5.01 5.96 -18.82
CA TYR A 71 -6.37 6.40 -18.51
C TYR A 71 -7.30 6.34 -19.74
N PRO A 72 -8.19 5.34 -19.84
CA PRO A 72 -9.55 5.58 -20.27
C PRO A 72 -10.43 5.76 -19.02
N GLU A 73 -11.29 6.77 -19.04
CA GLU A 73 -12.23 7.04 -17.96
C GLU A 73 -13.00 5.77 -17.54
N ALA A 74 -12.91 5.39 -16.25
CA ALA A 74 -13.77 4.35 -15.70
C ALA A 74 -15.22 4.86 -15.74
N SER A 75 -15.96 4.45 -16.77
CA SER A 75 -17.37 4.79 -16.89
C SER A 75 -18.18 4.06 -15.81
N THR A 76 -19.15 4.75 -15.21
CA THR A 76 -20.12 4.19 -14.27
C THR A 76 -20.90 2.99 -14.85
N ALA A 77 -20.92 2.86 -16.18
CA ALA A 77 -21.52 1.74 -16.89
C ALA A 77 -20.77 0.40 -16.69
N GLY A 78 -19.44 0.42 -16.52
CA GLY A 78 -18.66 -0.81 -16.25
C GLY A 78 -19.00 -1.40 -14.88
N PHE A 79 -19.11 -0.55 -13.86
CA PHE A 79 -19.42 -0.97 -12.49
C PHE A 79 -20.83 -1.58 -12.35
N ALA A 80 -21.81 -1.06 -13.09
CA ALA A 80 -23.17 -1.59 -13.11
C ALA A 80 -23.28 -2.94 -13.83
N HIS A 81 -22.47 -3.15 -14.87
CA HIS A 81 -22.40 -4.43 -15.59
C HIS A 81 -21.82 -5.55 -14.70
N ASP A 82 -20.75 -5.24 -13.96
CA ASP A 82 -20.14 -6.19 -13.04
C ASP A 82 -21.10 -6.58 -11.89
N GLN A 83 -21.82 -5.62 -11.32
CA GLN A 83 -22.84 -5.90 -10.29
C GLN A 83 -23.95 -6.84 -10.78
N ALA A 84 -24.37 -6.73 -12.05
CA ALA A 84 -25.38 -7.62 -12.63
C ALA A 84 -24.85 -9.06 -12.81
N LEU A 85 -23.58 -9.22 -13.19
CA LEU A 85 -22.91 -10.53 -13.28
C LEU A 85 -22.83 -11.24 -11.92
N PHE A 86 -22.66 -10.49 -10.82
CA PHE A 86 -22.65 -11.05 -9.47
C PHE A 86 -24.04 -11.31 -8.88
N ALA A 87 -25.11 -10.73 -9.43
CA ALA A 87 -26.47 -10.92 -8.94
C ALA A 87 -27.03 -12.33 -9.20
N ASP A 88 -26.54 -13.00 -10.23
CA ASP A 88 -26.93 -14.38 -10.58
C ASP A 88 -26.12 -15.45 -9.80
N LEU A 89 -25.04 -15.06 -9.12
CA LEU A 89 -24.34 -15.93 -8.20
C LEU A 89 -25.11 -15.94 -6.87
N ASP A 90 -25.64 -17.10 -6.48
CA ASP A 90 -26.18 -17.31 -5.13
C ASP A 90 -25.02 -17.35 -4.12
N MET A 91 -24.49 -16.17 -3.83
CA MET A 91 -23.46 -15.95 -2.83
C MET A 91 -23.95 -16.42 -1.46
N GLY A 92 -25.26 -16.43 -1.19
CA GLY A 92 -25.84 -16.96 0.04
C GLY A 92 -25.61 -18.46 0.19
N ALA A 93 -25.92 -19.25 -0.84
CA ALA A 93 -25.70 -20.69 -0.86
C ALA A 93 -24.20 -21.07 -0.84
N LEU A 94 -23.36 -20.35 -1.59
CA LEU A 94 -21.90 -20.55 -1.59
C LEU A 94 -21.29 -20.27 -0.21
N THR A 95 -21.74 -19.19 0.45
CA THR A 95 -21.26 -18.81 1.79
C THR A 95 -21.76 -19.78 2.85
N ALA A 96 -23.05 -20.18 2.82
CA ALA A 96 -23.63 -21.10 3.80
C ALA A 96 -22.99 -22.50 3.76
N THR A 97 -22.75 -23.02 2.55
CA THR A 97 -22.10 -24.33 2.35
C THR A 97 -20.65 -24.30 2.86
N ARG A 98 -19.92 -23.21 2.57
CA ARG A 98 -18.55 -23.03 3.06
C ARG A 98 -18.50 -22.85 4.58
N GLN A 99 -19.41 -22.07 5.15
CA GLN A 99 -19.50 -21.82 6.59
C GLN A 99 -19.74 -23.12 7.38
N ALA A 100 -20.64 -23.98 6.90
CA ALA A 100 -20.98 -25.25 7.55
C ALA A 100 -19.81 -26.24 7.55
N ASN A 101 -19.07 -26.33 6.43
CA ASN A 101 -17.90 -27.20 6.34
C ASN A 101 -16.72 -26.69 7.19
N LEU A 102 -16.49 -25.37 7.18
CA LEU A 102 -15.42 -24.76 8.00
C LEU A 102 -15.71 -24.89 9.50
N THR A 103 -16.96 -24.77 9.94
CA THR A 103 -17.25 -24.84 11.39
C THR A 103 -17.00 -26.22 11.99
N ALA A 104 -17.34 -27.31 11.30
CA ALA A 104 -17.13 -28.65 11.84
C ALA A 104 -15.63 -29.03 11.92
N GLU A 105 -14.87 -28.74 10.87
CA GLU A 105 -13.44 -29.07 10.77
C GLU A 105 -12.58 -28.16 11.69
N TRP A 106 -12.88 -26.87 11.73
CA TRP A 106 -12.11 -25.92 12.55
C TRP A 106 -12.44 -26.00 14.05
N GLN A 107 -13.67 -26.39 14.43
CA GLN A 107 -14.01 -26.61 15.84
C GLN A 107 -13.30 -27.84 16.44
N LEU A 108 -13.01 -28.86 15.63
CA LEU A 108 -12.22 -30.02 16.04
C LEU A 108 -10.73 -29.67 16.16
N ALA A 109 -10.20 -28.98 15.14
CA ALA A 109 -8.83 -28.50 15.11
C ALA A 109 -8.51 -27.51 16.25
N ALA A 110 -9.45 -26.67 16.67
CA ALA A 110 -9.26 -25.69 17.74
C ALA A 110 -8.97 -26.29 19.13
N ARG A 111 -9.15 -27.60 19.34
CA ARG A 111 -8.93 -28.27 20.62
C ARG A 111 -7.59 -29.01 20.73
N ASP A 112 -6.90 -29.20 19.61
CA ASP A 112 -5.59 -29.85 19.55
C ASP A 112 -4.67 -29.16 18.52
N PRO A 113 -3.56 -28.52 18.96
CA PRO A 113 -2.61 -27.89 18.05
C PRO A 113 -2.03 -28.82 16.98
N ALA A 114 -1.91 -30.13 17.23
CA ALA A 114 -1.46 -31.08 16.23
C ALA A 114 -2.52 -31.29 15.15
N ALA A 115 -3.76 -31.59 15.55
CA ALA A 115 -4.89 -31.69 14.63
C ALA A 115 -5.12 -30.41 13.81
N PHE A 116 -4.89 -29.22 14.37
CA PHE A 116 -4.95 -27.97 13.61
C PHE A 116 -3.90 -27.87 12.52
N ARG A 117 -2.65 -28.28 12.80
CA ARG A 117 -1.59 -28.30 11.78
C ARG A 117 -1.94 -29.26 10.65
N ASP A 118 -2.42 -30.45 10.97
CA ASP A 118 -2.78 -31.45 9.96
C ASP A 118 -3.97 -30.98 9.10
N ALA A 119 -4.95 -30.29 9.71
CA ALA A 119 -6.12 -29.77 9.01
C ALA A 119 -5.82 -28.54 8.13
N ILE A 120 -4.85 -27.69 8.51
CA ILE A 120 -4.53 -26.47 7.76
C ILE A 120 -3.60 -26.73 6.58
N GLU A 121 -2.78 -27.78 6.62
CA GLU A 121 -1.76 -28.04 5.58
C GLU A 121 -2.35 -28.15 4.16
N PRO A 122 -3.43 -28.91 3.91
CA PRO A 122 -4.05 -28.94 2.58
C PRO A 122 -4.58 -27.57 2.12
N GLN A 123 -4.94 -26.68 3.06
CA GLN A 123 -5.36 -25.33 2.72
C GLN A 123 -4.16 -24.44 2.35
N ARG A 124 -3.00 -24.66 2.97
CA ARG A 124 -1.75 -23.98 2.59
C ARG A 124 -1.31 -24.39 1.18
N GLU A 125 -1.40 -25.68 0.86
CA GLU A 125 -1.10 -26.20 -0.48
C GLU A 125 -2.04 -25.59 -1.53
N ARG A 126 -3.36 -25.59 -1.28
CA ARG A 126 -4.33 -24.94 -2.17
C ARG A 126 -4.11 -23.44 -2.32
N LEU A 127 -3.75 -22.76 -1.24
CA LEU A 127 -3.42 -21.34 -1.30
C LEU A 127 -2.20 -21.12 -2.21
N HIS A 128 -1.17 -21.95 -2.09
CA HIS A 128 0.00 -21.90 -2.96
C HIS A 128 -0.39 -22.12 -4.44
N GLU A 129 -1.28 -23.08 -4.73
CA GLU A 129 -1.82 -23.27 -6.08
C GLU A 129 -2.57 -22.02 -6.60
N TYR A 130 -3.38 -21.37 -5.76
CA TYR A 130 -4.13 -20.17 -6.14
C TYR A 130 -3.27 -18.93 -6.33
N LEU A 131 -2.18 -18.80 -5.57
CA LEU A 131 -1.23 -17.71 -5.75
C LEU A 131 -0.44 -17.88 -7.05
N GLY A 132 -0.33 -19.11 -7.55
CA GLY A 132 0.48 -19.46 -8.70
C GLY A 132 1.96 -19.55 -8.34
N PRO A 133 2.89 -19.36 -9.29
CA PRO A 133 4.31 -19.43 -9.01
C PRO A 133 4.72 -18.36 -7.99
N LEU A 134 5.45 -18.80 -6.96
CA LEU A 134 6.16 -17.94 -6.02
C LEU A 134 7.67 -18.18 -6.22
N PRO A 135 8.33 -17.42 -7.10
CA PRO A 135 9.77 -17.56 -7.32
C PRO A 135 10.54 -17.33 -6.01
N ASP A 136 11.68 -18.02 -5.89
CA ASP A 136 12.59 -17.91 -4.73
C ASP A 136 13.96 -17.37 -5.17
N GLY A 137 13.93 -16.35 -6.04
CA GLY A 137 15.13 -15.68 -6.52
C GLY A 137 15.89 -14.95 -5.40
N PRO A 138 17.19 -14.69 -5.58
CA PRO A 138 17.98 -14.00 -4.57
C PRO A 138 17.49 -12.56 -4.37
N VAL A 139 17.23 -12.20 -3.12
CA VAL A 139 16.84 -10.84 -2.74
C VAL A 139 18.08 -10.01 -2.44
N THR A 140 18.19 -8.84 -3.07
CA THR A 140 19.33 -7.92 -2.88
C THR A 140 18.86 -6.48 -2.83
N ILE A 141 19.38 -5.72 -1.86
CA ILE A 141 19.23 -4.26 -1.83
C ILE A 141 20.22 -3.67 -2.83
N THR A 142 19.71 -2.98 -3.85
CA THR A 142 20.53 -2.35 -4.89
C THR A 142 20.88 -0.91 -4.53
N GLU A 143 19.98 -0.20 -3.86
CA GLU A 143 20.16 1.20 -3.48
C GLU A 143 19.52 1.51 -2.13
N ARG A 144 20.07 2.52 -1.45
CA ARG A 144 19.57 3.09 -0.19
C ARG A 144 19.61 4.60 -0.25
N HIS A 145 18.50 5.23 0.12
CA HIS A 145 18.37 6.69 0.13
C HIS A 145 17.77 7.14 1.46
N PRO A 146 18.50 7.87 2.31
CA PRO A 146 17.94 8.44 3.54
C PRO A 146 16.76 9.35 3.23
N ILE A 147 15.67 9.24 3.99
CA ILE A 147 14.48 10.07 3.81
C ILE A 147 14.18 10.88 5.08
N PRO A 148 13.89 12.18 4.95
CA PRO A 148 13.51 13.00 6.10
C PRO A 148 12.12 12.61 6.59
N LEU A 149 12.01 12.21 7.84
CA LEU A 149 10.73 11.99 8.50
C LEU A 149 10.14 13.31 9.02
N PRO A 150 8.80 13.45 9.07
CA PRO A 150 8.17 14.57 9.75
C PRO A 150 8.59 14.57 11.23
N VAL A 151 9.40 15.54 11.62
CA VAL A 151 10.06 15.65 12.93
C VAL A 151 9.09 15.69 14.12
N SER A 152 9.54 15.14 15.26
CA SER A 152 8.98 15.20 16.64
C SER A 152 7.95 14.14 17.10
N PHE A 153 7.79 13.02 16.40
CA PHE A 153 6.74 12.05 16.77
C PHE A 153 7.14 11.01 17.84
N CYS A 154 8.44 10.73 18.04
CA CYS A 154 8.85 9.59 18.86
C CYS A 154 9.25 9.99 20.30
N PRO A 155 8.48 9.58 21.33
CA PRO A 155 8.85 9.83 22.72
C PRO A 155 10.08 9.04 23.18
N ASN A 156 10.39 7.92 22.51
CA ASN A 156 11.45 6.99 22.91
C ASN A 156 12.80 7.25 22.22
N GLY A 157 12.94 8.38 21.51
CA GLY A 157 14.18 8.76 20.84
C GLY A 157 14.02 8.93 19.33
N PRO A 158 15.11 9.34 18.65
CA PRO A 158 15.10 9.57 17.21
C PRO A 158 14.86 8.27 16.43
N VAL A 159 14.25 8.41 15.26
CA VAL A 159 14.04 7.35 14.28
C VAL A 159 14.68 7.76 12.96
N GLU A 160 15.26 6.79 12.29
CA GLU A 160 15.87 6.91 10.98
C GLU A 160 15.00 6.18 9.96
N ALA A 161 14.98 6.69 8.73
CA ALA A 161 14.28 6.05 7.64
C ALA A 161 15.09 6.12 6.34
N GLU A 162 15.01 5.05 5.58
CA GLU A 162 15.64 4.90 4.27
C GLU A 162 14.60 4.36 3.29
N GLN A 163 14.63 4.87 2.06
CA GLN A 163 14.01 4.22 0.91
C GLN A 163 15.01 3.21 0.34
N LEU A 164 14.52 2.01 0.08
CA LEU A 164 15.27 0.89 -0.47
C LEU A 164 14.78 0.60 -1.88
N ALA A 165 15.72 0.38 -2.80
CA ALA A 165 15.45 -0.34 -4.05
C ALA A 165 15.92 -1.79 -3.88
N ILE A 166 15.04 -2.74 -4.15
CA ILE A 166 15.25 -4.17 -3.89
C ILE A 166 15.01 -4.94 -5.19
N ASN A 167 15.95 -5.80 -5.57
CA ASN A 167 15.64 -6.88 -6.50
C ASN A 167 14.83 -7.92 -5.74
N SER A 168 13.56 -8.08 -6.08
CA SER A 168 12.66 -9.00 -5.38
C SER A 168 12.96 -10.46 -5.75
N ARG A 169 12.34 -11.39 -5.03
CA ARG A 169 12.37 -12.82 -5.36
C ARG A 169 11.87 -13.10 -6.78
N TRP A 170 11.00 -12.24 -7.32
CA TRP A 170 10.48 -12.36 -8.67
C TRP A 170 11.47 -11.80 -9.70
N PRO A 171 11.99 -12.62 -10.64
CA PRO A 171 13.01 -12.18 -11.59
C PRO A 171 12.55 -10.98 -12.42
N GLY A 172 13.39 -9.94 -12.47
CA GLY A 172 13.11 -8.72 -13.23
C GLY A 172 12.10 -7.77 -12.58
N VAL A 173 11.59 -8.07 -11.38
CA VAL A 173 10.72 -7.17 -10.62
C VAL A 173 11.52 -6.48 -9.54
N ALA A 174 11.64 -5.16 -9.68
CA ALA A 174 12.13 -4.29 -8.62
C ALA A 174 11.02 -3.98 -7.62
N LEU A 175 11.38 -3.92 -6.35
CA LEU A 175 10.54 -3.53 -5.23
C LEU A 175 11.12 -2.29 -4.58
N THR A 176 10.31 -1.24 -4.48
CA THR A 176 10.61 -0.12 -3.59
C THR A 176 10.06 -0.44 -2.20
N ALA A 177 10.84 -0.23 -1.16
CA ALA A 177 10.39 -0.35 0.22
C ALA A 177 10.95 0.77 1.07
N TYR A 178 10.38 0.97 2.25
CA TYR A 178 10.91 1.92 3.24
C TYR A 178 11.29 1.16 4.50
N LEU A 179 12.53 1.31 4.95
CA LEU A 179 12.99 0.81 6.23
C LEU A 179 13.00 1.96 7.23
N VAL A 180 12.28 1.79 8.35
CA VAL A 180 12.20 2.77 9.44
C VAL A 180 12.58 2.07 10.75
N GLN A 181 13.49 2.65 11.51
CA GLN A 181 13.95 2.06 12.76
C GLN A 181 14.41 3.12 13.76
N PRO A 182 14.43 2.81 15.07
CA PRO A 182 15.05 3.68 16.06
C PRO A 182 16.55 3.86 15.80
N ALA A 183 17.02 5.09 15.89
CA ALA A 183 18.42 5.41 15.69
C ALA A 183 19.27 4.84 16.84
N GLY A 184 20.37 4.16 16.49
CA GLY A 184 21.38 3.71 17.45
C GLY A 184 20.90 2.68 18.49
N ALA A 185 19.73 2.06 18.32
CA ALA A 185 19.21 1.07 19.26
C ALA A 185 19.13 -0.32 18.61
N ASP A 186 19.69 -1.31 19.30
CA ASP A 186 19.50 -2.72 18.98
C ASP A 186 18.17 -3.20 19.56
N ASN A 187 17.10 -3.11 18.78
CA ASN A 187 15.77 -3.51 19.25
C ASN A 187 15.37 -4.86 18.69
N GLY A 188 15.07 -5.83 19.55
CA GLY A 188 14.92 -7.24 19.17
C GLY A 188 13.68 -7.65 18.35
N ARG A 189 12.99 -6.75 17.63
CA ARG A 189 11.78 -7.11 16.85
C ARG A 189 11.71 -6.36 15.52
N ALA A 190 11.24 -7.05 14.48
CA ALA A 190 11.04 -6.48 13.16
C ALA A 190 9.59 -6.71 12.68
N VAL A 191 9.08 -5.81 11.84
CA VAL A 191 7.70 -5.87 11.31
C VAL A 191 7.69 -5.49 9.84
N VAL A 192 6.98 -6.26 9.02
CA VAL A 192 6.52 -5.80 7.70
C VAL A 192 5.17 -5.12 7.89
N ALA A 193 5.09 -3.82 7.60
CA ALA A 193 3.84 -3.06 7.66
C ALA A 193 3.25 -2.90 6.25
N LEU A 194 2.01 -3.33 6.07
CA LEU A 194 1.35 -3.41 4.76
C LEU A 194 0.18 -2.42 4.67
N HIS A 195 0.20 -1.58 3.64
CA HIS A 195 -0.87 -0.64 3.36
C HIS A 195 -2.02 -1.30 2.58
N GLY A 196 -3.19 -0.68 2.57
CA GLY A 196 -4.33 -1.15 1.78
C GLY A 196 -4.48 -0.43 0.43
N HIS A 197 -5.60 -0.69 -0.24
CA HIS A 197 -5.99 0.01 -1.47
C HIS A 197 -6.13 1.51 -1.24
N GLY A 198 -5.74 2.31 -2.24
CA GLY A 198 -5.74 3.77 -2.17
C GLY A 198 -4.74 4.39 -1.18
N SER A 199 -3.95 3.57 -0.48
CA SER A 199 -2.88 3.98 0.43
C SER A 199 -1.51 3.75 -0.21
N SER A 200 -0.44 4.13 0.48
CA SER A 200 0.94 4.07 0.03
C SER A 200 1.90 3.95 1.23
N PRO A 201 3.12 3.42 1.05
CA PRO A 201 4.13 3.43 2.11
C PRO A 201 4.37 4.82 2.68
N GLU A 202 4.42 5.83 1.84
CA GLU A 202 4.65 7.23 2.19
C GLU A 202 3.58 7.74 3.17
N ARG A 203 2.30 7.34 3.00
CA ARG A 203 1.24 7.63 3.97
C ARG A 203 1.48 6.94 5.32
N LEU A 204 1.90 5.68 5.32
CA LEU A 204 2.26 4.95 6.55
C LEU A 204 3.44 5.59 7.29
N LEU A 205 4.35 6.24 6.58
CA LEU A 205 5.44 7.05 7.14
C LEU A 205 5.02 8.49 7.51
N GLY A 206 3.85 8.94 7.05
CA GLY A 206 3.34 10.29 7.26
C GLY A 206 3.96 11.36 6.36
N LEU A 207 4.59 10.95 5.25
CA LEU A 207 5.15 11.83 4.22
C LEU A 207 4.08 12.41 3.29
N GLU A 208 2.91 11.77 3.24
CA GLU A 208 1.75 12.20 2.46
C GLU A 208 0.54 12.56 3.35
N ALA A 209 -0.55 13.03 2.71
CA ALA A 209 -1.79 13.41 3.36
C ALA A 209 -2.46 12.23 4.11
N GLU A 210 -3.35 12.56 5.05
CA GLU A 210 -3.93 11.57 5.97
C GLU A 210 -4.75 10.47 5.29
N ASP A 211 -4.60 9.26 5.81
CA ASP A 211 -5.49 8.13 5.61
C ASP A 211 -5.62 7.33 6.92
N TYR A 212 -6.33 6.21 6.88
CA TYR A 212 -6.55 5.33 8.03
C TYR A 212 -5.27 4.64 8.55
N GLY A 213 -4.20 4.57 7.75
CA GLY A 213 -2.93 3.93 8.07
C GLY A 213 -1.82 4.92 8.46
N ARG A 214 -2.11 6.23 8.47
CA ARG A 214 -1.10 7.26 8.62
C ARG A 214 -0.26 7.09 9.90
N LEU A 215 1.05 7.26 9.76
CA LEU A 215 2.05 7.14 10.83
C LEU A 215 2.12 5.74 11.47
N LEU A 216 1.45 4.72 10.92
CA LEU A 216 1.51 3.36 11.47
C LEU A 216 2.95 2.86 11.56
N ALA A 217 3.72 2.97 10.47
CA ALA A 217 5.11 2.53 10.44
C ALA A 217 5.97 3.36 11.41
N LEU A 218 5.72 4.67 11.47
CA LEU A 218 6.42 5.55 12.40
C LEU A 218 6.12 5.22 13.87
N ARG A 219 4.86 4.93 14.21
CA ARG A 219 4.43 4.52 15.56
C ARG A 219 5.10 3.22 16.00
N LEU A 220 5.16 2.24 15.09
CA LEU A 220 5.86 0.98 15.32
C LEU A 220 7.36 1.24 15.53
N ALA A 221 8.00 2.06 14.69
CA ALA A 221 9.39 2.43 14.89
C ALA A 221 9.61 3.11 16.24
N CYS A 222 8.81 4.12 16.60
CA CYS A 222 8.88 4.77 17.93
C CYS A 222 8.68 3.79 19.09
N ALA A 223 7.96 2.69 18.88
CA ALA A 223 7.73 1.64 19.88
C ALA A 223 8.88 0.61 19.96
N GLY A 224 9.97 0.81 19.21
CA GLY A 224 11.14 -0.06 19.25
C GLY A 224 11.18 -1.14 18.16
N TYR A 225 10.41 -1.03 17.08
CA TYR A 225 10.43 -2.03 16.00
C TYR A 225 11.27 -1.55 14.82
N ALA A 226 12.03 -2.44 14.18
CA ALA A 226 12.50 -2.21 12.82
C ALA A 226 11.34 -2.51 11.85
N VAL A 227 10.96 -1.55 11.02
CA VAL A 227 9.75 -1.64 10.19
C VAL A 227 10.12 -1.52 8.73
N ILE A 228 9.78 -2.52 7.92
CA ILE A 228 9.83 -2.40 6.46
C ILE A 228 8.42 -2.21 5.91
N VAL A 229 8.28 -1.27 4.97
CA VAL A 229 7.00 -0.92 4.32
C VAL A 229 7.17 -1.06 2.81
N PRO A 230 6.83 -2.23 2.23
CA PRO A 230 6.93 -2.42 0.78
C PRO A 230 5.86 -1.61 0.03
N ALA A 231 6.24 -1.07 -1.13
CA ALA A 231 5.32 -0.48 -2.09
C ALA A 231 4.64 -1.58 -2.91
N VAL A 232 3.58 -2.17 -2.35
CA VAL A 232 2.70 -3.07 -3.09
C VAL A 232 1.72 -2.25 -3.92
N THR A 233 1.32 -2.75 -5.09
CA THR A 233 0.43 -1.99 -5.97
C THR A 233 -0.96 -1.80 -5.33
N SER A 234 -1.43 -0.54 -5.25
CA SER A 234 -2.69 -0.16 -4.61
C SER A 234 -3.68 0.56 -5.53
N ASP A 235 -3.31 0.73 -6.80
CA ASP A 235 -4.12 1.39 -7.82
C ASP A 235 -4.91 0.35 -8.65
N GLY A 236 -6.21 0.59 -8.83
CA GLY A 236 -7.09 -0.37 -9.49
C GLY A 236 -6.80 -0.57 -10.99
N ALA A 237 -6.40 0.50 -11.68
CA ALA A 237 -6.08 0.43 -13.11
C ALA A 237 -4.74 -0.30 -13.32
N ALA A 238 -3.72 0.05 -12.53
CA ALA A 238 -2.44 -0.65 -12.53
C ALA A 238 -2.62 -2.13 -12.17
N ASN A 239 -3.41 -2.45 -11.14
CA ASN A 239 -3.73 -3.83 -10.74
C ASN A 239 -4.37 -4.60 -11.88
N SER A 240 -5.31 -4.00 -12.61
CA SER A 240 -5.97 -4.65 -13.75
C SER A 240 -5.00 -4.94 -14.89
N ALA A 241 -4.13 -3.98 -15.24
CA ALA A 241 -3.13 -4.15 -16.28
C ALA A 241 -2.08 -5.20 -15.92
N ILE A 242 -1.55 -5.16 -14.69
CA ILE A 242 -0.59 -6.12 -14.16
C ILE A 242 -1.23 -7.52 -14.11
N SER A 243 -2.46 -7.63 -13.59
CA SER A 243 -3.20 -8.89 -13.50
C SER A 243 -3.40 -9.53 -14.87
N ALA A 244 -3.81 -8.74 -15.87
CA ALA A 244 -3.98 -9.22 -17.25
C ALA A 244 -2.65 -9.77 -17.80
N ARG A 245 -1.53 -9.11 -17.53
CA ARG A 245 -0.21 -9.56 -17.96
C ARG A 245 0.23 -10.84 -17.25
N LEU A 246 0.10 -10.89 -15.93
CA LEU A 246 0.48 -12.05 -15.12
C LEU A 246 -0.34 -13.29 -15.48
N THR A 247 -1.63 -13.11 -15.81
CA THR A 247 -2.50 -14.21 -16.24
C THR A 247 -1.96 -14.91 -17.49
N LEU A 248 -1.37 -14.16 -18.43
CA LEU A 248 -0.74 -14.73 -19.64
C LEU A 248 0.52 -15.55 -19.31
N GLU A 249 1.13 -15.30 -18.16
CA GLU A 249 2.35 -15.97 -17.67
C GLU A 249 2.03 -17.07 -16.64
N GLY A 250 0.75 -17.39 -16.42
CA GLY A 250 0.32 -18.38 -15.43
C GLY A 250 0.51 -17.92 -13.98
N ALA A 251 0.61 -16.60 -13.78
CA ALA A 251 0.82 -15.96 -12.49
C ALA A 251 -0.42 -15.16 -12.05
N THR A 252 -0.47 -14.79 -10.78
CA THR A 252 -1.55 -13.96 -10.23
C THR A 252 -1.01 -12.68 -9.63
N LEU A 253 -1.83 -11.63 -9.63
CA LEU A 253 -1.52 -10.36 -8.98
C LEU A 253 -1.19 -10.55 -7.49
N TYR A 254 -1.95 -11.39 -6.79
CA TYR A 254 -1.70 -11.68 -5.38
C TYR A 254 -0.43 -12.52 -5.17
N GLY A 255 -0.09 -13.44 -6.07
CA GLY A 255 1.19 -14.15 -6.04
C GLY A 255 2.38 -13.19 -6.16
N LEU A 256 2.30 -12.21 -7.05
CA LEU A 256 3.30 -11.14 -7.16
C LEU A 256 3.40 -10.32 -5.87
N MET A 257 2.27 -9.86 -5.33
CA MET A 257 2.26 -9.08 -4.08
C MET A 257 2.83 -9.88 -2.90
N VAL A 258 2.46 -11.14 -2.76
CA VAL A 258 3.01 -12.05 -1.72
C VAL A 258 4.52 -12.20 -1.92
N SER A 259 5.00 -12.36 -3.15
CA SER A 259 6.44 -12.43 -3.43
C SER A 259 7.18 -11.14 -3.00
N GLN A 260 6.57 -9.96 -3.16
CA GLN A 260 7.13 -8.70 -2.67
C GLN A 260 7.16 -8.64 -1.13
N VAL A 261 6.13 -9.16 -0.45
CA VAL A 261 6.10 -9.27 1.01
C VAL A 261 7.19 -10.23 1.51
N LEU A 262 7.31 -11.41 0.89
CA LEU A 262 8.38 -12.37 1.22
C LEU A 262 9.77 -11.79 0.99
N SER A 263 9.96 -11.02 -0.09
CA SER A 263 11.22 -10.30 -0.34
C SER A 263 11.53 -9.29 0.77
N SER A 264 10.51 -8.65 1.33
CA SER A 264 10.67 -7.73 2.46
C SER A 264 11.04 -8.44 3.75
N ILE A 265 10.52 -9.66 3.95
CA ILE A 265 10.91 -10.53 5.06
C ILE A 265 12.38 -10.92 4.93
N ASP A 266 12.84 -11.31 3.74
CA ASP A 266 14.25 -11.66 3.51
C ASP A 266 15.18 -10.50 3.79
N VAL A 267 14.80 -9.28 3.39
CA VAL A 267 15.56 -8.08 3.73
C VAL A 267 15.66 -7.92 5.25
N LEU A 268 14.55 -8.04 5.98
CA LEU A 268 14.59 -7.92 7.44
C LEU A 268 15.40 -9.04 8.10
N GLN A 269 15.33 -10.27 7.60
CA GLN A 269 16.11 -11.40 8.12
C GLN A 269 17.60 -11.25 7.81
N ALA A 270 17.97 -10.67 6.67
CA ALA A 270 19.36 -10.40 6.34
C ALA A 270 19.95 -9.26 7.18
N GLU A 271 19.18 -8.18 7.37
CA GLU A 271 19.60 -7.02 8.18
C GLU A 271 19.57 -7.32 9.69
N PHE A 272 18.65 -8.18 10.11
CA PHE A 272 18.38 -8.47 11.52
C PHE A 272 18.16 -9.98 11.77
N PRO A 273 19.21 -10.82 11.62
CA PRO A 273 19.08 -12.29 11.62
C PRO A 273 18.52 -12.88 12.91
N ASP A 274 18.75 -12.22 14.05
CA ASP A 274 18.30 -12.70 15.36
C ASP A 274 16.92 -12.17 15.77
N ARG A 275 16.21 -11.45 14.87
CA ARG A 275 14.95 -10.79 15.20
C ARG A 275 13.77 -11.53 14.58
N PRO A 276 12.74 -11.90 15.37
CA PRO A 276 11.50 -12.38 14.81
C PRO A 276 10.83 -11.28 13.97
N VAL A 277 10.34 -11.66 12.79
CA VAL A 277 9.61 -10.79 11.87
C VAL A 277 8.11 -11.01 12.05
N GLY A 278 7.40 -9.96 12.44
CA GLY A 278 5.94 -9.91 12.42
C GLY A 278 5.41 -9.32 11.11
N LEU A 279 4.15 -9.60 10.79
CA LEU A 279 3.43 -8.91 9.72
C LEU A 279 2.26 -8.15 10.33
N TYR A 280 2.01 -6.93 9.85
CA TYR A 280 0.85 -6.14 10.21
C TYR A 280 0.32 -5.44 8.98
N GLY A 281 -0.98 -5.53 8.73
CA GLY A 281 -1.59 -4.87 7.58
C GLY A 281 -3.04 -4.50 7.82
N VAL A 282 -3.51 -3.51 7.04
CA VAL A 282 -4.90 -3.05 7.07
C VAL A 282 -5.52 -3.17 5.69
N SER A 283 -6.80 -3.56 5.62
CA SER A 283 -7.52 -3.76 4.35
C SER A 283 -6.78 -4.80 3.46
N ASN A 284 -6.40 -4.45 2.23
CA ASN A 284 -5.60 -5.32 1.36
C ASN A 284 -4.29 -5.77 2.00
N GLY A 285 -3.64 -4.90 2.78
CA GLY A 285 -2.45 -5.28 3.53
C GLY A 285 -2.73 -6.33 4.59
N GLY A 286 -3.93 -6.33 5.18
CA GLY A 286 -4.38 -7.37 6.10
C GLY A 286 -4.63 -8.70 5.39
N LEU A 287 -5.19 -8.66 4.18
CA LEU A 287 -5.33 -9.85 3.33
C LEU A 287 -3.96 -10.45 2.98
N LEU A 288 -2.97 -9.62 2.63
CA LEU A 288 -1.61 -10.06 2.32
C LEU A 288 -0.84 -10.58 3.55
N ALA A 289 -1.24 -10.19 4.76
CA ALA A 289 -0.60 -10.63 6.00
C ALA A 289 -1.07 -12.02 6.47
N LEU A 290 -2.23 -12.49 6.00
CA LEU A 290 -2.83 -13.79 6.33
C LEU A 290 -2.28 -14.91 5.44
#